data_AF-A0A1T1D0H7-F1
#
_entry.id   AF-A0A1T1D0H7-F1
#
_cell.length_a   1.000
_cell.length_b   1.000
_cell.length_c   1.000
_cell.angle_alpha   90.00
_cell.angle_beta   90.00
_cell.angle_gamma   90.00
#
_symmetry.space_group_name_H-M   'P 1'
#
loop_
_entity.id
_entity.type
_entity.pdbx_description
1 polymer ?
#
loop_
_entity_poly.entity_id
_entity_poly.type
_entity_poly.pdbx_seq_one_letter_code
_entity_poly.pdbx_strand_id
1 'polypeptide(L)'
;MPALANKIYFNYGGQGPLPTASLQAMVASWRRIQELGPFAETVFPYVEELVTSLRQALAALCGVPPQRLAFTENVTSGCVLPLWGLPWRAGDQLLIGDGEHPGVVATCHEIARRESLDVETLPVRDCATAEQVLERLEEALQPRTRLVVLSHLLWTTGLAVPIPAVGQRLRQHANRPWLVVDGAQSAGSVPLEDAVAAADLYAFTGHKWLCGPEGLGAMALSRRLLDTGAPTMIGWRGLAKDPEHPLRLHGDARRYEIATSCYPLAAGLLQSLHSLAALGDPRQRLALIRSRSGHLWRGLRQLEGVETLLPESQ
;
A
#
# COMPACT_ATOMS: atom_id res chain seq x y z
N MET A 1 -2.71 3.82 -24.27
CA MET A 1 -1.81 4.67 -23.46
C MET A 1 -0.70 5.19 -24.37
N PRO A 2 -0.49 6.51 -24.51
CA PRO A 2 0.47 7.08 -25.46
C PRO A 2 1.91 6.60 -25.25
N ALA A 3 2.32 6.44 -23.98
CA ALA A 3 3.67 6.01 -23.63
C ALA A 3 4.03 4.58 -24.08
N LEU A 4 3.08 3.79 -24.59
CA LEU A 4 3.31 2.45 -25.14
C LEU A 4 3.46 2.43 -26.67
N ALA A 5 3.20 3.54 -27.36
CA ALA A 5 3.12 3.55 -28.83
C ALA A 5 4.48 3.39 -29.52
N ASN A 6 5.57 3.82 -28.89
CA ASN A 6 6.90 3.91 -29.50
C ASN A 6 8.02 3.31 -28.63
N LYS A 7 7.68 2.41 -27.69
CA LYS A 7 8.64 1.72 -26.83
C LYS A 7 8.09 0.41 -26.29
N ILE A 8 8.98 -0.47 -25.86
CA ILE A 8 8.64 -1.69 -25.13
C ILE A 8 8.83 -1.39 -23.63
N TYR A 9 7.72 -1.26 -22.90
CA TYR A 9 7.74 -0.80 -21.51
C TYR A 9 7.50 -1.96 -20.53
N PHE A 10 8.47 -2.21 -19.65
CA PHE A 10 8.40 -3.25 -18.60
C PHE A 10 8.50 -2.69 -17.17
N ASN A 11 8.46 -1.36 -16.99
CA ASN A 11 8.71 -0.70 -15.70
C ASN A 11 7.43 -0.31 -14.91
N TYR A 12 6.34 -1.09 -15.04
CA TYR A 12 5.08 -0.82 -14.33
C TYR A 12 5.23 -0.82 -12.80
N GLY A 13 6.16 -1.62 -12.27
CA GLY A 13 6.49 -1.65 -10.84
C GLY A 13 7.25 -0.42 -10.33
N GLY A 14 7.81 0.39 -11.24
CA GLY A 14 8.31 1.73 -10.95
C GLY A 14 7.18 2.76 -11.08
N GLN A 15 6.62 2.88 -12.29
CA GLN A 15 5.47 3.74 -12.59
C GLN A 15 4.70 3.19 -13.79
N GLY A 16 3.39 3.04 -13.63
CA GLY A 16 2.48 2.66 -14.69
C GLY A 16 2.30 3.80 -15.70
N PRO A 17 2.29 3.52 -17.02
CA PRO A 17 1.93 4.50 -18.03
C PRO A 17 0.53 5.08 -17.78
N LEU A 18 0.45 6.39 -17.55
CA LEU A 18 -0.82 7.07 -17.28
C LEU A 18 -1.77 6.98 -18.49
N PRO A 19 -3.00 6.46 -18.32
CA PRO A 19 -4.01 6.48 -19.38
C PRO A 19 -4.41 7.91 -19.77
N THR A 20 -4.69 8.12 -21.07
CA THR A 20 -5.17 9.41 -21.57
C THR A 20 -6.45 9.86 -20.85
N ALA A 21 -7.39 8.93 -20.62
CA ALA A 21 -8.63 9.21 -19.89
C ALA A 21 -8.36 9.72 -18.47
N SER A 22 -7.38 9.12 -17.77
CA SER A 22 -7.00 9.54 -16.42
C SER A 22 -6.38 10.94 -16.40
N LEU A 23 -5.51 11.25 -17.38
CA LEU A 23 -4.98 12.61 -17.55
C LEU A 23 -6.11 13.62 -17.83
N GLN A 24 -7.04 13.28 -18.72
CA GLN A 24 -8.18 14.13 -19.05
C GLN A 24 -9.07 14.38 -17.83
N ALA A 25 -9.30 13.37 -16.99
CA ALA A 25 -10.05 13.51 -15.75
C ALA A 25 -9.38 14.48 -14.77
N MET A 26 -8.05 14.43 -14.62
CA MET A 26 -7.31 15.39 -13.79
C MET A 26 -7.40 16.81 -14.34
N VAL A 27 -7.23 17.00 -15.66
CA VAL A 27 -7.32 18.31 -16.31
C VAL A 27 -8.73 18.90 -16.17
N ALA A 28 -9.77 18.07 -16.36
CA ALA A 28 -11.15 18.48 -16.16
C ALA A 28 -11.40 18.89 -14.70
N SER A 29 -10.82 18.17 -13.73
CA SER A 29 -10.91 18.52 -12.32
C SER A 29 -10.25 19.86 -12.01
N TRP A 30 -9.06 20.12 -12.55
CA TRP A 30 -8.41 21.44 -12.43
C TRP A 30 -9.26 22.57 -13.00
N ARG A 31 -9.83 22.38 -14.20
CA ARG A 31 -10.74 23.36 -14.82
C ARG A 31 -11.97 23.61 -13.95
N ARG A 32 -12.54 22.56 -13.39
CA ARG A 32 -13.71 22.67 -12.50
C ARG A 32 -13.40 23.46 -11.24
N ILE A 33 -12.25 23.22 -10.62
CA ILE A 33 -11.79 23.98 -9.44
C ILE A 33 -11.54 25.45 -9.83
N GLN A 34 -10.94 25.72 -10.99
CA GLN A 34 -10.73 27.08 -11.49
C GLN A 34 -12.07 27.83 -11.71
N GLU A 35 -13.07 27.16 -12.28
CA GLU A 35 -14.41 27.73 -12.52
C GLU A 35 -15.17 28.01 -11.22
N LEU A 36 -15.16 27.07 -10.28
CA LEU A 36 -15.88 27.20 -9.00
C LEU A 36 -15.18 28.14 -8.02
N GLY A 37 -13.89 28.40 -8.23
CA GLY A 37 -12.99 29.04 -7.28
C GLY A 37 -12.23 28.00 -6.46
N PRO A 38 -10.90 28.16 -6.26
CA PRO A 38 -10.07 27.16 -5.57
C PRO A 38 -10.35 27.06 -4.06
N PHE A 39 -11.03 28.04 -3.50
CA PHE A 39 -11.43 28.09 -2.10
C PHE A 39 -12.75 28.88 -1.98
N ALA A 40 -13.87 28.17 -2.09
CA ALA A 40 -15.21 28.74 -2.09
C ALA A 40 -16.25 27.68 -1.66
N GLU A 41 -17.38 28.10 -1.10
CA GLU A 41 -18.48 27.19 -0.73
C GLU A 41 -18.95 26.31 -1.90
N THR A 42 -18.82 26.83 -3.12
CA THR A 42 -19.16 26.16 -4.38
C THR A 42 -18.22 24.99 -4.72
N VAL A 43 -16.94 25.01 -4.30
CA VAL A 43 -15.97 23.96 -4.64
C VAL A 43 -15.92 22.84 -3.59
N PHE A 44 -16.27 23.13 -2.34
CA PHE A 44 -16.17 22.15 -1.25
C PHE A 44 -17.00 20.88 -1.49
N PRO A 45 -18.27 20.93 -1.96
CA PRO A 45 -19.02 19.73 -2.28
C PRO A 45 -18.37 18.88 -3.37
N TYR A 46 -17.80 19.51 -4.41
CA TYR A 46 -17.10 18.82 -5.49
C TYR A 46 -15.86 18.06 -4.99
N VAL A 47 -15.07 18.69 -4.13
CA VAL A 47 -13.89 18.05 -3.52
C VAL A 47 -14.29 16.92 -2.58
N GLU A 48 -15.32 17.12 -1.75
CA GLU A 48 -15.82 16.10 -0.82
C GLU A 48 -16.36 14.87 -1.56
N GLU A 49 -17.10 15.06 -2.65
CA GLU A 49 -17.57 13.98 -3.52
C GLU A 49 -16.39 13.22 -4.11
N LEU A 50 -15.41 13.91 -4.71
CA LEU A 50 -14.26 13.29 -5.34
C LEU A 50 -13.44 12.43 -4.36
N VAL A 51 -13.17 12.97 -3.17
CA VAL A 51 -12.47 12.29 -2.07
C VAL A 51 -13.27 11.07 -1.59
N THR A 52 -14.59 11.20 -1.46
CA THR A 52 -15.48 10.11 -1.02
C THR A 52 -15.55 8.98 -2.03
N SER A 53 -15.75 9.30 -3.31
CA SER A 53 -15.82 8.33 -4.40
C SER A 53 -14.51 7.55 -4.55
N LEU A 54 -13.36 8.24 -4.49
CA LEU A 54 -12.06 7.56 -4.51
C LEU A 54 -11.92 6.61 -3.31
N ARG A 55 -12.31 7.05 -2.11
CA ARG A 55 -12.19 6.24 -0.89
C ARG A 55 -13.03 4.98 -1.01
N GLN A 56 -14.25 5.10 -1.52
CA GLN A 56 -15.14 3.96 -1.77
C GLN A 56 -14.53 2.99 -2.79
N ALA A 57 -13.99 3.50 -3.90
CA ALA A 57 -13.37 2.66 -4.93
C ALA A 57 -12.12 1.90 -4.40
N LEU A 58 -11.26 2.59 -3.64
CA LEU A 58 -10.09 1.96 -3.02
C LEU A 58 -10.47 0.99 -1.88
N ALA A 59 -11.53 1.29 -1.13
CA ALA A 59 -12.06 0.40 -0.11
C ALA A 59 -12.59 -0.91 -0.71
N ALA A 60 -13.29 -0.81 -1.85
CA ALA A 60 -13.75 -1.96 -2.63
C ALA A 60 -12.59 -2.79 -3.17
N LEU A 61 -11.55 -2.15 -3.73
CA LEU A 61 -10.32 -2.82 -4.17
C LEU A 61 -9.64 -3.61 -3.03
N CYS A 62 -9.69 -3.08 -1.81
CA CYS A 62 -9.08 -3.69 -0.63
C CYS A 62 -10.01 -4.69 0.10
N GLY A 63 -11.28 -4.82 -0.29
CA GLY A 63 -12.26 -5.66 0.41
C GLY A 63 -12.56 -5.20 1.85
N VAL A 64 -12.50 -3.89 2.14
CA VAL A 64 -12.71 -3.33 3.48
C VAL A 64 -13.71 -2.18 3.46
N PRO A 65 -14.33 -1.82 4.62
CA PRO A 65 -15.14 -0.61 4.71
C PRO A 65 -14.29 0.66 4.52
N PRO A 66 -14.84 1.75 3.92
CA PRO A 66 -14.11 3.00 3.66
C PRO A 66 -13.45 3.64 4.89
N GLN A 67 -14.00 3.42 6.09
CA GLN A 67 -13.49 3.90 7.37
C GLN A 67 -12.11 3.32 7.70
N ARG A 68 -11.74 2.17 7.12
CA ARG A 68 -10.40 1.59 7.30
C ARG A 68 -9.34 2.25 6.40
N LEU A 69 -9.73 3.12 5.46
CA LEU A 69 -8.79 3.74 4.52
C LEU A 69 -8.42 5.17 4.90
N ALA A 70 -7.13 5.48 4.78
CA ALA A 70 -6.58 6.83 4.82
C ALA A 70 -5.78 7.11 3.55
N PHE A 71 -5.86 8.34 3.04
CA PHE A 71 -5.03 8.77 1.90
C PHE A 71 -3.64 9.20 2.34
N THR A 72 -2.67 8.90 1.48
CA THR A 72 -1.25 9.22 1.65
C THR A 72 -0.69 9.73 0.32
N GLU A 73 0.56 10.17 0.29
CA GLU A 73 1.19 10.60 -0.98
C GLU A 73 1.81 9.43 -1.75
N ASN A 74 2.20 8.38 -1.03
CA ASN A 74 2.94 7.24 -1.55
C ASN A 74 2.89 6.07 -0.57
N VAL A 75 3.49 4.93 -0.96
CA VAL A 75 3.56 3.73 -0.10
C VAL A 75 4.36 3.99 1.17
N THR A 76 5.50 4.68 1.06
CA THR A 76 6.36 4.96 2.22
C THR A 76 5.62 5.70 3.31
N SER A 77 4.95 6.82 2.99
CA SER A 77 4.13 7.55 3.97
C SER A 77 3.03 6.68 4.57
N GLY A 78 2.39 5.80 3.78
CA GLY A 78 1.43 4.83 4.29
C GLY A 78 2.03 3.79 5.25
N CYS A 79 3.22 3.28 4.95
CA CYS A 79 3.90 2.32 5.83
C CYS A 79 4.30 2.95 7.15
N VAL A 80 4.80 4.19 7.14
CA VAL A 80 5.55 4.72 8.28
C VAL A 80 4.77 5.65 9.18
N LEU A 81 3.79 6.40 8.67
CA LEU A 81 3.07 7.40 9.48
C LEU A 81 2.40 6.79 10.71
N PRO A 82 1.74 5.63 10.65
CA PRO A 82 1.15 5.02 11.84
C PRO A 82 2.17 4.44 12.82
N LEU A 83 3.38 4.07 12.37
CA LEU A 83 4.39 3.42 13.21
C LEU A 83 4.95 4.35 14.28
N TRP A 84 5.08 5.64 13.96
CA TRP A 84 5.47 6.68 14.92
C TRP A 84 4.50 6.80 16.10
N GLY A 85 3.29 6.30 15.93
CA GLY A 85 2.20 6.39 16.89
C GLY A 85 1.89 5.11 17.66
N LEU A 86 2.63 4.02 17.41
CA LEU A 86 2.38 2.75 18.09
C LEU A 86 2.92 2.79 19.52
N PRO A 87 2.27 2.09 20.47
CA PRO A 87 2.67 2.09 21.88
C PRO A 87 3.86 1.15 22.10
N TRP A 88 5.03 1.61 21.67
CA TRP A 88 6.31 0.91 21.83
C TRP A 88 6.73 0.79 23.28
N ARG A 89 7.48 -0.25 23.59
CA ARG A 89 8.17 -0.44 24.86
C ARG A 89 9.64 -0.71 24.60
N ALA A 90 10.51 -0.10 25.40
CA ALA A 90 11.93 -0.38 25.33
C ALA A 90 12.19 -1.89 25.36
N GLY A 91 13.04 -2.37 24.45
CA GLY A 91 13.33 -3.79 24.24
C GLY A 91 12.34 -4.55 23.35
N ASP A 92 11.26 -3.93 22.85
CA ASP A 92 10.47 -4.54 21.77
C ASP A 92 11.36 -4.79 20.54
N GLN A 93 11.08 -5.85 19.78
CA GLN A 93 11.82 -6.16 18.54
C GLN A 93 10.96 -5.92 17.30
N LEU A 94 11.55 -5.27 16.31
CA LEU A 94 11.04 -5.07 14.96
C LEU A 94 11.74 -6.07 14.04
N LEU A 95 10.96 -6.93 13.39
CA LEU A 95 11.47 -7.91 12.45
C LEU A 95 11.14 -7.46 11.02
N ILE A 96 12.16 -7.17 10.22
CA ILE A 96 12.00 -6.52 8.90
C ILE A 96 12.56 -7.43 7.82
N GLY A 97 11.79 -7.69 6.76
CA GLY A 97 12.29 -8.42 5.60
C GLY A 97 13.56 -7.81 4.99
N ASP A 98 14.51 -8.63 4.57
CA ASP A 98 15.69 -8.20 3.80
C ASP A 98 15.39 -7.78 2.35
N GLY A 99 14.14 -7.93 1.91
CA GLY A 99 13.60 -7.43 0.65
C GLY A 99 12.91 -6.07 0.73
N GLU A 100 12.83 -5.44 1.91
CA GLU A 100 12.04 -4.23 2.11
C GLU A 100 12.67 -2.96 1.50
N HIS A 101 11.82 -1.98 1.19
CA HIS A 101 12.27 -0.72 0.61
C HIS A 101 13.09 0.11 1.64
N PRO A 102 14.24 0.70 1.25
CA PRO A 102 15.13 1.41 2.18
C PRO A 102 14.45 2.50 3.02
N GLY A 103 13.44 3.19 2.47
CA GLY A 103 12.69 4.22 3.20
C GLY A 103 11.88 3.67 4.39
N VAL A 104 11.38 2.44 4.30
CA VAL A 104 10.66 1.78 5.42
C VAL A 104 11.68 1.31 6.46
N VAL A 105 12.75 0.65 6.00
CA VAL A 105 13.87 0.18 6.85
C VAL A 105 14.47 1.32 7.67
N ALA A 106 14.81 2.44 7.02
CA ALA A 106 15.39 3.61 7.69
C ALA A 106 14.45 4.17 8.77
N THR A 107 13.14 4.20 8.51
CA THR A 107 12.16 4.66 9.51
C THR A 107 12.09 3.71 10.70
N CYS A 108 12.08 2.39 10.48
CA CYS A 108 12.10 1.43 11.57
C CYS A 108 13.35 1.56 12.45
N HIS A 109 14.54 1.75 11.84
CA HIS A 109 15.77 2.02 12.60
C HIS A 109 15.71 3.33 13.40
N GLU A 110 15.13 4.39 12.84
CA GLU A 110 14.99 5.65 13.58
C GLU A 110 13.97 5.54 14.72
N ILE A 111 12.85 4.84 14.53
CA ILE A 111 11.90 4.52 15.61
C ILE A 111 12.60 3.70 16.68
N ALA A 112 13.35 2.66 16.30
CA ALA A 112 14.10 1.84 17.23
C ALA A 112 15.11 2.64 18.05
N ARG A 113 15.83 3.57 17.41
CA ARG A 113 16.76 4.47 18.09
C ARG A 113 16.06 5.38 19.12
N ARG A 114 14.87 5.91 18.80
CA ARG A 114 14.13 6.82 19.70
C ARG A 114 13.47 6.09 20.86
N GLU A 115 12.91 4.93 20.59
CA GLU A 115 12.09 4.16 21.54
C GLU A 115 12.89 3.06 22.26
N SER A 116 14.20 2.94 21.98
CA SER A 116 15.11 1.93 22.55
C SER A 116 14.68 0.50 22.21
N LEU A 117 14.46 0.24 20.92
CA LEU A 117 13.99 -1.05 20.37
C LEU A 117 15.12 -1.77 19.64
N ASP A 118 14.94 -3.06 19.41
CA ASP A 118 15.83 -3.86 18.56
C ASP A 118 15.26 -3.96 17.14
N VAL A 119 16.14 -3.93 16.14
CA VAL A 119 15.78 -4.24 14.75
C VAL A 119 16.52 -5.50 14.32
N GLU A 120 15.77 -6.49 13.87
CA GLU A 120 16.29 -7.75 13.34
C GLU A 120 15.86 -7.92 11.88
N THR A 121 16.72 -8.55 11.08
CA THR A 121 16.42 -8.83 9.68
C THR A 121 15.78 -10.22 9.53
N LEU A 122 14.68 -10.29 8.79
CA LEU A 122 14.03 -11.53 8.39
C LEU A 122 14.48 -11.91 6.97
N PRO A 123 15.30 -12.96 6.78
CA PRO A 123 15.87 -13.30 5.48
C PRO A 123 14.83 -14.00 4.58
N VAL A 124 14.10 -13.23 3.77
CA VAL A 124 13.04 -13.70 2.86
C VAL A 124 13.34 -13.48 1.38
N ARG A 125 14.35 -12.66 1.06
CA ARG A 125 14.73 -12.34 -0.32
C ARG A 125 15.15 -13.58 -1.10
N ASP A 126 15.86 -14.48 -0.44
CA ASP A 126 16.39 -15.70 -1.08
C ASP A 126 15.40 -16.87 -0.99
N CYS A 127 14.18 -16.64 -0.45
CA CYS A 127 13.11 -17.63 -0.52
C CYS A 127 12.57 -17.75 -1.95
N ALA A 128 12.22 -18.97 -2.33
CA ALA A 128 11.57 -19.31 -3.59
C ALA A 128 10.11 -19.75 -3.40
N THR A 129 9.71 -20.15 -2.18
CA THR A 129 8.35 -20.63 -1.89
C THR A 129 7.73 -19.97 -0.65
N ALA A 130 6.41 -20.09 -0.53
CA ALA A 130 5.65 -19.61 0.61
C ALA A 130 6.04 -20.32 1.92
N GLU A 131 6.32 -21.62 1.84
CA GLU A 131 6.72 -22.47 2.97
C GLU A 131 8.04 -21.98 3.56
N GLN A 132 9.04 -21.70 2.71
CA GLN A 132 10.32 -21.16 3.15
C GLN A 132 10.14 -19.83 3.88
N VAL A 133 9.27 -18.93 3.40
CA VAL A 133 8.99 -17.67 4.10
C VAL A 133 8.40 -17.92 5.50
N LEU A 134 7.50 -18.89 5.64
CA LEU A 134 6.91 -19.24 6.93
C LEU A 134 7.91 -19.89 7.89
N GLU A 135 8.81 -20.74 7.37
CA GLU A 135 9.92 -21.33 8.15
C GLU A 135 10.85 -20.24 8.68
N ARG A 136 11.28 -19.31 7.82
CA ARG A 136 12.12 -18.17 8.21
C ARG A 136 11.46 -17.28 9.25
N LEU A 137 10.15 -17.05 9.10
CA LEU A 137 9.40 -16.30 10.08
C LEU A 137 9.41 -16.99 11.45
N GLU A 138 9.11 -18.29 11.49
CA GLU A 138 9.06 -19.04 12.76
C GLU A 138 10.42 -19.09 13.46
N GLU A 139 11.51 -19.27 12.70
CA GLU A 139 12.88 -19.24 13.22
C GLU A 139 13.26 -17.88 13.82
N ALA A 140 12.77 -16.79 13.23
CA ALA A 140 13.12 -15.43 13.62
C ALA A 140 12.22 -14.84 14.72
N LEU A 141 11.01 -15.37 14.93
CA LEU A 141 10.10 -14.89 15.96
C LEU A 141 10.69 -15.10 17.36
N GLN A 142 10.61 -14.05 18.17
CA GLN A 142 11.09 -14.01 19.55
C GLN A 142 9.95 -13.65 20.50
N PRO A 143 10.03 -14.01 21.79
CA PRO A 143 9.05 -13.59 22.79
C PRO A 143 8.86 -12.08 22.89
N ARG A 144 9.81 -11.27 22.40
CA ARG A 144 9.77 -9.80 22.37
C ARG A 144 9.43 -9.20 21.00
N THR A 145 9.21 -10.02 19.97
CA THR A 145 8.80 -9.52 18.65
C THR A 145 7.49 -8.77 18.78
N ARG A 146 7.47 -7.55 18.25
CA ARG A 146 6.34 -6.63 18.37
C ARG A 146 5.81 -6.15 17.02
N LEU A 147 6.64 -6.17 15.99
CA LEU A 147 6.25 -5.76 14.64
C LEU A 147 6.98 -6.61 13.60
N VAL A 148 6.28 -6.95 12.53
CA VAL A 148 6.83 -7.61 11.34
C VAL A 148 6.51 -6.75 10.12
N VAL A 149 7.52 -6.42 9.31
CA VAL A 149 7.38 -5.70 8.03
C VAL A 149 7.70 -6.61 6.87
N LEU A 150 6.75 -6.77 5.95
CA LEU A 150 6.92 -7.57 4.74
C LEU A 150 6.23 -6.93 3.54
N SER A 151 6.86 -6.97 2.38
CA SER A 151 6.21 -6.68 1.11
C SER A 151 5.32 -7.84 0.69
N HIS A 152 4.08 -7.58 0.26
CA HIS A 152 3.19 -8.66 -0.22
C HIS A 152 3.74 -9.31 -1.50
N LEU A 153 4.42 -8.53 -2.34
CA LEU A 153 5.13 -9.00 -3.53
C LEU A 153 6.52 -8.35 -3.51
N LEU A 154 7.58 -9.16 -3.38
CA LEU A 154 8.95 -8.66 -3.28
C LEU A 154 9.34 -7.96 -4.60
N TRP A 155 9.71 -6.68 -4.50
CA TRP A 155 10.08 -5.86 -5.66
C TRP A 155 11.39 -6.28 -6.34
N THR A 156 12.23 -7.05 -5.65
CA THR A 156 13.53 -7.54 -6.13
C THR A 156 13.43 -8.89 -6.83
N THR A 157 12.69 -9.85 -6.26
CA THR A 157 12.62 -11.22 -6.78
C THR A 157 11.30 -11.56 -7.47
N GLY A 158 10.22 -10.81 -7.17
CA GLY A 158 8.87 -11.13 -7.62
C GLY A 158 8.17 -12.22 -6.80
N LEU A 159 8.73 -12.63 -5.66
CA LEU A 159 8.10 -13.62 -4.78
C LEU A 159 6.84 -13.04 -4.12
N ALA A 160 5.71 -13.74 -4.25
CA ALA A 160 4.50 -13.42 -3.51
C ALA A 160 4.59 -14.01 -2.09
N VAL A 161 4.65 -13.14 -1.09
CA VAL A 161 4.70 -13.53 0.33
C VAL A 161 3.31 -14.01 0.77
N PRO A 162 3.18 -15.13 1.52
CA PRO A 162 1.89 -15.66 1.95
C PRO A 162 1.30 -14.87 3.13
N ILE A 163 0.96 -13.60 2.91
CA ILE A 163 0.49 -12.65 3.93
C ILE A 163 -0.65 -13.21 4.80
N PRO A 164 -1.67 -13.91 4.26
CA PRO A 164 -2.71 -14.51 5.11
C PRO A 164 -2.16 -15.52 6.13
N ALA A 165 -1.21 -16.37 5.72
CA ALA A 165 -0.58 -17.36 6.59
C ALA A 165 0.37 -16.70 7.61
N VAL A 166 1.14 -15.70 7.19
CA VAL A 166 1.95 -14.87 8.09
C VAL A 166 1.06 -14.23 9.16
N GLY A 167 -0.02 -13.57 8.77
CA GLY A 167 -0.95 -12.96 9.72
C GLY A 167 -1.58 -13.98 10.69
N GLN A 168 -1.84 -15.20 10.24
CA GLN A 168 -2.30 -16.28 11.12
C GLN A 168 -1.24 -16.65 12.17
N ARG A 169 0.02 -16.85 11.77
CA ARG A 169 1.13 -17.13 12.70
C ARG A 169 1.30 -16.02 13.73
N LEU A 170 1.31 -14.77 13.28
CA LEU A 170 1.46 -13.61 14.16
C LEU A 170 0.30 -13.46 15.14
N ARG A 171 -0.93 -13.82 14.77
CA ARG A 171 -2.07 -13.84 15.71
C ARG A 171 -1.95 -14.91 16.80
N GLN A 172 -1.25 -16.01 16.52
CA GLN A 172 -1.02 -17.11 17.47
C GLN A 172 0.17 -16.81 18.41
N HIS A 173 1.07 -15.92 18.01
CA HIS A 173 2.20 -15.49 18.83
C HIS A 173 1.74 -14.73 20.09
N ALA A 174 2.38 -14.97 21.24
CA ALA A 174 1.98 -14.41 22.55
C ALA A 174 1.89 -12.87 22.56
N ASN A 175 2.86 -12.20 21.94
CA ASN A 175 2.86 -10.73 21.82
C ASN A 175 2.01 -10.16 20.70
N ARG A 176 1.46 -11.04 19.85
CA ARG A 176 0.67 -10.70 18.66
C ARG A 176 1.31 -9.55 17.86
N PRO A 177 2.49 -9.74 17.22
CA PRO A 177 3.18 -8.66 16.53
C PRO A 177 2.27 -7.96 15.51
N TRP A 178 2.42 -6.64 15.32
CA TRP A 178 1.74 -5.94 14.22
C TRP A 178 2.31 -6.36 12.88
N LEU A 179 1.43 -6.67 11.93
CA LEU A 179 1.84 -6.97 10.56
C LEU A 179 1.69 -5.73 9.68
N VAL A 180 2.81 -5.17 9.26
CA VAL A 180 2.89 -4.09 8.29
C VAL A 180 3.20 -4.68 6.92
N VAL A 181 2.35 -4.37 5.96
CA VAL A 181 2.46 -4.90 4.61
C VAL A 181 2.68 -3.77 3.61
N ASP A 182 3.83 -3.83 2.93
CA ASP A 182 4.10 -2.99 1.77
C ASP A 182 3.43 -3.60 0.52
N GLY A 183 2.44 -2.89 0.00
CA GLY A 183 1.63 -3.27 -1.14
C GLY A 183 2.05 -2.61 -2.45
N ALA A 184 3.27 -2.06 -2.56
CA ALA A 184 3.70 -1.29 -3.72
C ALA A 184 3.61 -2.07 -5.04
N GLN A 185 3.97 -3.35 -5.02
CA GLN A 185 3.97 -4.19 -6.21
C GLN A 185 2.71 -5.03 -6.38
N SER A 186 1.92 -5.20 -5.32
CA SER A 186 0.73 -6.04 -5.31
C SER A 186 -0.55 -5.28 -5.66
N ALA A 187 -0.68 -4.03 -5.22
CA ALA A 187 -1.89 -3.23 -5.46
C ALA A 187 -2.10 -2.95 -6.95
N GLY A 188 -3.08 -3.64 -7.54
CA GLY A 188 -3.41 -3.55 -8.96
C GLY A 188 -2.89 -4.72 -9.81
N SER A 189 -1.98 -5.54 -9.28
CA SER A 189 -1.41 -6.70 -9.98
C SER A 189 -1.93 -8.05 -9.45
N VAL A 190 -2.26 -8.13 -8.17
CA VAL A 190 -2.84 -9.32 -7.51
C VAL A 190 -4.09 -8.94 -6.70
N PRO A 191 -5.00 -9.89 -6.39
CA PRO A 191 -6.06 -9.70 -5.40
C PRO A 191 -5.48 -9.31 -4.03
N LEU A 192 -6.18 -8.44 -3.30
CA LEU A 192 -5.66 -7.82 -2.08
C LEU A 192 -6.42 -8.22 -0.82
N GLU A 193 -7.66 -8.65 -0.98
CA GLU A 193 -8.67 -8.75 0.07
C GLU A 193 -8.18 -9.59 1.26
N ASP A 194 -7.63 -10.77 0.99
CA ASP A 194 -7.14 -11.67 2.04
C ASP A 194 -5.89 -11.12 2.74
N ALA A 195 -4.99 -10.47 2.00
CA ALA A 195 -3.78 -9.88 2.54
C ALA A 195 -4.10 -8.64 3.40
N VAL A 196 -5.02 -7.78 2.95
CA VAL A 196 -5.50 -6.61 3.69
C VAL A 196 -6.28 -7.02 4.94
N ALA A 197 -7.04 -8.12 4.88
CA ALA A 197 -7.75 -8.67 6.03
C ALA A 197 -6.78 -9.22 7.09
N ALA A 198 -5.64 -9.78 6.66
CA ALA A 198 -4.63 -10.34 7.55
C ALA A 198 -3.68 -9.30 8.16
N ALA A 199 -3.47 -8.17 7.49
CA ALA A 199 -2.56 -7.11 7.91
C ALA A 199 -3.15 -6.15 8.96
N ASP A 200 -2.29 -5.58 9.80
CA ASP A 200 -2.63 -4.44 10.66
C ASP A 200 -2.53 -3.11 9.94
N LEU A 201 -1.56 -3.03 9.02
CA LEU A 201 -1.34 -1.92 8.12
C LEU A 201 -1.05 -2.49 6.74
N TYR A 202 -1.81 -2.08 5.73
CA TYR A 202 -1.51 -2.40 4.33
C TYR A 202 -1.41 -1.10 3.53
N ALA A 203 -0.21 -0.72 3.11
CA ALA A 203 0.05 0.52 2.38
C ALA A 203 0.23 0.28 0.89
N PHE A 204 -0.25 1.19 0.04
CA PHE A 204 -0.12 1.06 -1.41
C PHE A 204 -0.20 2.42 -2.11
N THR A 205 0.02 2.43 -3.43
CA THR A 205 0.05 3.65 -4.23
C THR A 205 -0.70 3.50 -5.54
N GLY A 206 -1.23 4.61 -6.06
CA GLY A 206 -1.93 4.65 -7.34
C GLY A 206 -1.02 4.60 -8.56
N HIS A 207 0.25 5.03 -8.46
CA HIS A 207 1.06 5.31 -9.65
C HIS A 207 1.79 4.12 -10.26
N LYS A 208 1.72 2.94 -9.62
CA LYS A 208 2.37 1.71 -10.12
C LYS A 208 1.40 0.91 -10.97
N TRP A 209 1.03 -0.28 -10.52
CA TRP A 209 0.15 -1.20 -11.24
C TRP A 209 -1.29 -0.69 -11.42
N LEU A 210 -1.72 0.26 -10.59
CA LEU A 210 -3.00 0.95 -10.76
C LEU A 210 -2.98 2.00 -11.89
N CYS A 211 -1.82 2.33 -12.46
CA CYS A 211 -1.65 3.29 -13.56
C CYS A 211 -2.35 4.64 -13.31
N GLY A 212 -2.44 5.07 -12.05
CA GLY A 212 -2.86 6.40 -11.65
C GLY A 212 -1.71 7.41 -11.69
N PRO A 213 -1.97 8.66 -11.27
CA PRO A 213 -0.92 9.66 -11.17
C PRO A 213 -0.03 9.43 -9.94
N GLU A 214 1.19 9.96 -9.98
CA GLU A 214 2.09 10.10 -8.83
C GLU A 214 1.53 11.07 -7.77
N GLY A 215 2.01 10.94 -6.53
CA GLY A 215 1.60 11.81 -5.42
C GLY A 215 0.29 11.40 -4.72
N LEU A 216 -0.28 10.25 -5.05
CA LEU A 216 -1.46 9.70 -4.40
C LEU A 216 -1.31 8.21 -4.09
N GLY A 217 -1.47 7.88 -2.81
CA GLY A 217 -1.54 6.54 -2.27
C GLY A 217 -2.58 6.42 -1.16
N ALA A 218 -2.62 5.25 -0.54
CA ALA A 218 -3.50 5.00 0.57
C ALA A 218 -2.96 3.89 1.46
N MET A 219 -3.54 3.78 2.65
CA MET A 219 -3.31 2.67 3.56
C MET A 219 -4.64 2.16 4.12
N ALA A 220 -4.72 0.85 4.33
CA ALA A 220 -5.79 0.19 5.05
C ALA A 220 -5.30 -0.18 6.45
N LEU A 221 -6.04 0.22 7.49
CA LEU A 221 -5.68 -0.02 8.88
C LEU A 221 -6.65 -1.00 9.53
N SER A 222 -6.13 -1.98 10.27
CA SER A 222 -6.97 -2.87 11.08
C SER A 222 -7.63 -2.12 12.22
N ARG A 223 -8.73 -2.68 12.74
CA ARG A 223 -9.37 -2.15 13.94
C ARG A 223 -8.39 -2.12 15.12
N ARG A 224 -7.56 -3.16 15.26
CA ARG A 224 -6.52 -3.26 16.28
C ARG A 224 -5.52 -2.10 16.24
N LEU A 225 -5.04 -1.74 15.05
CA LEU A 225 -4.13 -0.61 14.89
C LEU A 225 -4.87 0.71 15.18
N LEU A 226 -6.12 0.85 14.74
CA LEU A 226 -6.92 2.03 15.05
C LEU A 226 -7.16 2.20 16.57
N ASP A 227 -7.39 1.12 17.31
CA ASP A 227 -7.65 1.17 18.75
C ASP A 227 -6.38 1.46 19.57
N THR A 228 -5.19 1.17 19.05
CA THR A 228 -3.92 1.24 19.81
C THR A 228 -2.96 2.33 19.35
N GLY A 229 -3.00 2.73 18.08
CA GLY A 229 -2.13 3.76 17.53
C GLY A 229 -2.62 5.18 17.83
N ALA A 230 -1.69 6.12 17.98
CA ALA A 230 -1.95 7.55 18.14
C ALA A 230 -1.22 8.34 17.04
N PRO A 231 -1.90 9.03 16.12
CA PRO A 231 -1.23 9.75 15.03
C PRO A 231 -0.20 10.78 15.53
N THR A 232 1.00 10.77 14.95
CA THR A 232 2.06 11.75 15.26
C THR A 232 1.95 13.00 14.41
N MET A 233 1.77 12.82 13.09
CA MET A 233 1.55 13.91 12.14
C MET A 233 0.05 14.15 12.02
N ILE A 234 -0.42 15.28 12.53
CA ILE A 234 -1.84 15.65 12.55
C ILE A 234 -2.03 16.94 11.76
N GLY A 235 -3.15 17.04 11.05
CA GLY A 235 -3.63 18.30 10.51
C GLY A 235 -5.16 18.32 10.43
N TRP A 236 -5.72 19.38 9.83
CA TRP A 236 -7.15 19.65 9.87
C TRP A 236 -8.03 18.55 9.25
N ARG A 237 -7.49 17.73 8.33
CA ARG A 237 -8.24 16.60 7.75
C ARG A 237 -8.34 15.40 8.68
N GLY A 238 -7.51 15.33 9.71
CA GLY A 238 -7.56 14.30 10.73
C GLY A 238 -8.60 14.57 11.81
N LEU A 239 -9.12 15.79 11.88
CA LEU A 239 -10.10 16.24 12.87
C LEU A 239 -11.52 15.82 12.48
N ALA A 240 -12.29 15.33 13.44
CA ALA A 240 -13.71 15.10 13.29
C ALA A 240 -14.48 16.44 13.19
N LYS A 241 -15.58 16.45 12.44
CA LYS A 241 -16.51 17.59 12.42
C LYS A 241 -17.34 17.61 13.72
N ASP A 242 -16.74 18.09 14.80
CA ASP A 242 -17.32 18.16 16.15
C ASP A 242 -17.15 19.56 16.75
N PRO A 243 -18.20 20.40 16.77
CA PRO A 243 -18.11 21.77 17.29
C PRO A 243 -17.81 21.86 18.79
N GLU A 244 -18.24 20.86 19.57
CA GLU A 244 -18.01 20.85 21.03
C GLU A 244 -16.57 20.44 21.37
N HIS A 245 -15.93 19.66 20.49
CA HIS A 245 -14.60 19.12 20.69
C HIS A 245 -13.74 19.30 19.42
N PRO A 246 -13.32 20.54 19.11
CA PRO A 246 -12.73 20.90 17.82
C PRO A 246 -11.38 20.22 17.53
N LEU A 247 -10.70 19.68 18.55
CA LEU A 247 -9.43 18.95 18.42
C LEU A 247 -9.61 17.43 18.41
N ARG A 248 -10.85 16.93 18.44
CA ARG A 248 -11.14 15.50 18.40
C ARG A 248 -10.74 14.94 17.05
N LEU A 249 -9.88 13.93 17.03
CA LEU A 249 -9.53 13.20 15.82
C LEU A 249 -10.71 12.33 15.34
N HIS A 250 -10.72 12.00 14.06
CA HIS A 250 -11.59 10.95 13.53
C HIS A 250 -11.40 9.63 14.31
N GLY A 251 -12.50 8.93 14.59
CA GLY A 251 -12.47 7.58 15.19
C GLY A 251 -12.06 6.47 14.21
N ASP A 252 -11.68 6.84 12.99
CA ASP A 252 -11.35 5.93 11.90
C ASP A 252 -10.02 6.33 11.21
N ALA A 253 -9.66 5.66 10.12
CA ALA A 253 -8.35 5.84 9.49
C ALA A 253 -8.08 7.28 9.01
N ARG A 254 -9.13 8.10 8.77
CA ARG A 254 -8.96 9.51 8.33
C ARG A 254 -8.16 10.35 9.31
N ARG A 255 -8.03 9.93 10.57
CA ARG A 255 -7.18 10.62 11.57
C ARG A 255 -5.69 10.72 11.20
N TYR A 256 -5.25 9.95 10.21
CA TYR A 256 -3.89 10.01 9.65
C TYR A 256 -3.79 10.88 8.38
N GLU A 257 -4.88 11.52 7.94
CA GLU A 257 -4.86 12.48 6.85
C GLU A 257 -4.49 13.87 7.38
N ILE A 258 -3.49 14.51 6.76
CA ILE A 258 -2.87 15.71 7.34
C ILE A 258 -3.63 16.96 6.90
N ALA A 259 -3.47 17.38 5.65
CA ALA A 259 -3.97 18.68 5.19
C ALA A 259 -4.32 18.67 3.71
N THR A 260 -4.43 19.86 3.12
CA THR A 260 -4.65 20.07 1.69
C THR A 260 -3.69 19.22 0.87
N SER A 261 -4.23 18.52 -0.12
CA SER A 261 -3.48 17.69 -1.07
C SER A 261 -3.92 18.04 -2.49
N CYS A 262 -3.26 17.47 -3.50
CA CYS A 262 -3.64 17.68 -4.89
C CYS A 262 -4.93 16.90 -5.24
N TYR A 263 -6.09 17.48 -4.96
CA TYR A 263 -7.41 16.84 -5.16
C TYR A 263 -7.65 16.33 -6.59
N PRO A 264 -7.21 17.02 -7.67
CA PRO A 264 -7.38 16.52 -9.03
C PRO A 264 -6.77 15.14 -9.30
N LEU A 265 -5.74 14.73 -8.54
CA LEU A 265 -5.18 13.38 -8.65
C LEU A 265 -6.21 12.28 -8.36
N ALA A 266 -7.19 12.56 -7.49
CA ALA A 266 -8.25 11.62 -7.17
C ALA A 266 -9.14 11.33 -8.39
N ALA A 267 -9.39 12.33 -9.25
CA ALA A 267 -10.13 12.12 -10.50
C ALA A 267 -9.35 11.22 -11.47
N GLY A 268 -8.04 11.43 -11.57
CA GLY A 268 -7.16 10.59 -12.40
C GLY A 268 -7.11 9.14 -11.91
N LEU A 269 -6.89 8.93 -10.60
CA LEU A 269 -6.82 7.59 -10.03
C LEU A 269 -8.18 6.87 -10.11
N LEU A 270 -9.29 7.56 -9.84
CA LEU A 270 -10.63 6.99 -9.97
C LEU A 270 -10.90 6.52 -11.41
N GLN A 271 -10.52 7.32 -12.42
CA GLN A 271 -10.64 6.91 -13.82
C GLN A 271 -9.75 5.71 -14.16
N SER A 272 -8.54 5.61 -13.60
CA SER A 272 -7.69 4.43 -13.78
C SER A 272 -8.32 3.18 -13.13
N LEU A 273 -8.92 3.29 -11.95
CA LEU A 273 -9.65 2.20 -11.30
C LEU A 273 -10.85 1.73 -12.12
N HIS A 274 -11.64 2.66 -12.67
CA HIS A 274 -12.74 2.31 -13.58
C HIS A 274 -12.23 1.60 -14.85
N SER A 275 -11.13 2.09 -15.42
CA SER A 275 -10.52 1.48 -16.60
C SER A 275 -10.03 0.05 -16.31
N LEU A 276 -9.46 -0.19 -15.13
CA LEU A 276 -9.07 -1.53 -14.69
C LEU A 276 -10.28 -2.43 -14.44
N ALA A 277 -11.34 -1.92 -13.80
CA ALA A 277 -12.56 -2.69 -13.57
C ALA A 277 -13.23 -3.12 -14.89
N ALA A 278 -13.18 -2.28 -15.92
CA ALA A 278 -13.69 -2.60 -17.26
C ALA A 278 -12.89 -3.72 -17.97
N LEU A 279 -11.64 -3.98 -17.57
CA LEU A 279 -10.82 -5.07 -18.11
C LEU A 279 -11.09 -6.42 -17.43
N GLY A 280 -11.80 -6.41 -16.30
CA GLY A 280 -12.12 -7.60 -15.52
C GLY A 280 -11.83 -7.45 -14.03
N ASP A 281 -12.34 -8.41 -13.27
CA ASP A 281 -12.08 -8.49 -11.84
C ASP A 281 -10.57 -8.71 -11.54
N PRO A 282 -10.11 -8.52 -10.29
CA PRO A 282 -8.70 -8.68 -9.94
C PRO A 282 -8.10 -10.05 -10.31
N ARG A 283 -8.88 -11.13 -10.27
CA ARG A 283 -8.41 -12.50 -10.59
C ARG A 283 -8.24 -12.70 -12.09
N GLN A 284 -9.18 -12.19 -12.88
CA GLN A 284 -9.10 -12.18 -14.34
C GLN A 284 -7.88 -11.37 -14.82
N ARG A 285 -7.65 -10.18 -14.24
CA ARG A 285 -6.48 -9.36 -14.54
C ARG A 285 -5.18 -10.06 -14.13
N LEU A 286 -5.14 -10.71 -12.96
CA LEU A 286 -3.99 -11.52 -12.54
C LEU A 286 -3.70 -12.65 -13.53
N ALA A 287 -4.72 -13.37 -14.01
CA ALA A 287 -4.53 -14.44 -15.00
C ALA A 287 -3.89 -13.92 -16.29
N LEU A 288 -4.29 -12.74 -16.76
CA LEU A 288 -3.66 -12.08 -17.90
C LEU A 288 -2.20 -11.69 -17.62
N ILE A 289 -1.93 -11.10 -16.45
CA ILE A 289 -0.56 -10.73 -16.03
C ILE A 289 0.32 -11.98 -15.99
N ARG A 290 -0.14 -13.08 -15.39
CA ARG A 290 0.58 -14.36 -15.32
C ARG A 290 0.81 -14.98 -16.69
N SER A 291 -0.18 -14.93 -17.58
CA SER A 291 -0.02 -15.40 -18.95
C SER A 291 1.12 -14.66 -19.68
N ARG A 292 1.19 -13.33 -19.52
CA ARG A 292 2.23 -12.51 -20.13
C ARG A 292 3.60 -12.69 -19.47
N SER A 293 3.66 -12.70 -18.13
CA SER A 293 4.91 -12.94 -17.40
C SER A 293 5.45 -14.34 -17.65
N GLY A 294 4.60 -15.37 -17.71
CA GLY A 294 4.99 -16.74 -18.03
C GLY A 294 5.46 -16.93 -19.47
N HIS A 295 4.94 -16.15 -20.43
CA HIS A 295 5.49 -16.13 -21.78
C HIS A 295 6.91 -15.52 -21.81
N LEU A 296 7.10 -14.37 -21.16
CA LEU A 296 8.41 -13.73 -21.04
C LEU A 296 9.41 -14.64 -20.32
N TRP A 297 9.03 -15.21 -19.17
CA TRP A 297 9.88 -16.06 -18.34
C TRP A 297 10.38 -17.29 -19.12
N ARG A 298 9.50 -17.98 -19.85
CA ARG A 298 9.89 -19.13 -20.70
C ARG A 298 10.83 -18.72 -21.82
N GLY A 299 10.62 -17.55 -22.43
CA GLY A 299 11.53 -16.99 -23.43
C GLY A 299 12.92 -16.67 -22.86
N LEU A 300 12.98 -16.05 -21.68
CA LEU A 300 14.25 -15.73 -21.01
C LEU A 300 15.08 -16.97 -20.71
N ARG A 301 14.46 -18.08 -20.31
CA ARG A 301 15.16 -19.35 -20.03
C ARG A 301 15.75 -20.05 -21.25
N GLN A 302 15.35 -19.64 -22.45
CA GLN A 302 15.92 -20.16 -23.69
C GLN A 302 17.17 -19.38 -24.12
N LEU A 303 17.48 -18.25 -23.47
CA LEU A 303 18.63 -17.42 -23.79
C LEU A 303 19.87 -17.91 -23.02
N GLU A 304 20.97 -18.10 -23.75
CA GLU A 304 22.26 -18.43 -23.17
C GLU A 304 22.74 -17.28 -22.26
N GLY A 305 23.25 -17.61 -21.07
CA GLY A 305 23.76 -16.63 -20.10
C GLY A 305 22.69 -15.90 -19.29
N VAL A 306 21.41 -16.26 -19.42
CA VAL A 306 20.31 -15.69 -18.61
C VAL A 306 19.84 -16.70 -17.57
N GLU A 307 19.80 -16.27 -16.30
CA GLU A 307 19.27 -17.05 -15.19
C GLU A 307 18.04 -16.35 -14.58
N THR A 308 16.96 -17.11 -14.39
CA THR A 308 15.75 -16.64 -13.71
C THR A 308 15.82 -16.97 -12.23
N LEU A 309 15.55 -15.99 -11.36
CA LEU A 309 15.65 -16.14 -9.90
C LEU A 309 14.64 -17.12 -9.30
N LEU A 310 13.40 -17.06 -9.78
CA LEU A 310 12.32 -17.90 -9.28
C LEU A 310 12.06 -19.09 -10.23
N PRO A 311 11.62 -20.24 -9.68
CA PRO A 311 11.11 -21.34 -10.50
C PRO A 311 9.88 -20.90 -11.29
N GLU A 312 9.45 -21.71 -12.27
CA GLU A 312 8.20 -21.42 -12.99
C GLU A 312 7.06 -21.47 -11.98
N SER A 313 6.46 -20.31 -11.71
CA SER A 313 5.25 -20.25 -10.90
C SER A 313 4.10 -20.88 -11.69
N GLN A 314 3.39 -21.85 -11.10
CA GLN A 314 2.11 -22.35 -11.63
C GLN A 314 1.04 -21.26 -11.64
#